data_AF-A0A0K9PC23-F1
#
_entry.id   AF-A0A0K9PC23-F1
#
_cell.length_a   1.000
_cell.length_b   1.000
_cell.length_c   1.000
_cell.angle_alpha   90.00
_cell.angle_beta   90.00
_cell.angle_gamma   90.00
#
_symmetry.space_group_name_H-M   'P 1'
#
loop_
_entity.id
_entity.type
_entity.pdbx_description
1 polymer ?
#
loop_
_entity_poly.entity_id
_entity_poly.type
_entity_poly.pdbx_seq_one_letter_code
_entity_poly.pdbx_strand_id
1 'polypeptide(L)'
;MENQVFDAVSISTFEVSGTIHIGDESLFAKCTCRLFESFGIPCRHIICYLTLNTISTLPEQLVCNRWRAIQKNRPTTSTNTTDYKDTGNLRPLLNQLISLAGDSEAKIIYARKILEGGIKSLTDNQTGSENAKLPRSITRFNDSIPKVIDVGNPEVARTKGCGNGGRPSKKSDRFISKRMLNVPKQRSCSQCGMKGHDKRSCPTKDQFSQQE
;
A
#
# COMPACT_ATOMS: atom_id res chain seq x y z
N MET A 1 24.10 36.53 17.69
CA MET A 1 23.43 35.22 17.86
C MET A 1 22.64 35.18 19.16
N GLU A 2 21.38 35.61 19.07
CA GLU A 2 20.41 35.51 20.16
C GLU A 2 19.64 34.20 20.03
N ASN A 3 19.51 33.45 21.14
CA ASN A 3 18.77 32.19 21.18
C ASN A 3 17.45 32.41 21.89
N GLN A 4 16.35 32.07 21.24
CA GLN A 4 15.02 32.18 21.84
C GLN A 4 14.38 30.80 21.92
N VAL A 5 13.96 30.40 23.12
CA VAL A 5 13.33 29.11 23.38
C VAL A 5 11.82 29.24 23.20
N PHE A 6 11.23 28.32 22.43
CA PHE A 6 9.79 28.29 22.19
C PHE A 6 9.21 26.93 22.54
N ASP A 7 8.21 26.95 23.40
CA ASP A 7 7.42 25.78 23.74
C ASP A 7 6.22 25.69 22.79
N ALA A 8 6.12 24.58 22.06
CA ALA A 8 5.03 24.34 21.13
C ALA A 8 4.24 23.10 21.58
N VAL A 9 3.03 23.34 22.06
CA VAL A 9 2.09 22.31 22.49
C VAL A 9 1.36 21.74 21.28
N SER A 10 1.27 20.41 21.22
CA SER A 10 0.49 19.69 20.22
C SER A 10 -0.84 19.24 20.86
N ILE A 11 -1.93 19.25 20.08
CA ILE A 11 -3.26 18.81 20.54
C ILE A 11 -3.26 17.32 20.96
N SER A 12 -2.27 16.53 20.51
CA SER A 12 -2.24 15.07 20.71
C SER A 12 -0.93 14.52 21.30
N THR A 13 0.09 15.34 21.57
CA THR A 13 1.36 14.89 22.13
C THR A 13 1.92 15.87 23.16
N PHE A 14 2.69 15.32 24.09
CA PHE A 14 3.41 16.01 25.18
C PHE A 14 4.03 17.34 24.74
N GLU A 15 4.19 18.27 25.69
CA GLU A 15 4.93 19.51 25.47
C GLU A 15 6.31 19.19 24.93
N VAL A 16 6.64 19.75 23.76
CA VAL A 16 7.97 19.61 23.18
C VAL A 16 8.52 20.99 22.94
N SER A 17 9.52 21.36 23.72
CA SER A 17 10.29 22.58 23.56
C SER A 17 11.17 22.52 22.32
N GLY A 18 11.41 23.67 21.69
CA GLY A 18 12.32 23.82 20.57
C GLY A 18 13.02 25.16 20.66
N THR A 19 14.35 25.17 20.47
CA THR A 19 15.13 26.40 20.49
C THR A 19 15.26 26.92 19.06
N ILE A 20 15.04 28.22 18.90
CA ILE A 20 15.26 28.91 17.63
C ILE A 20 16.51 29.78 17.76
N HIS A 21 17.45 29.51 16.86
CA HIS A 21 18.66 30.28 16.68
C HIS A 21 18.41 31.34 15.61
N ILE A 22 18.58 32.62 15.98
CA ILE A 22 18.38 33.75 15.08
C ILE A 22 19.77 34.24 14.64
N GLY A 23 19.98 34.30 13.32
CA GLY A 23 21.17 34.89 12.71
C GLY A 23 21.06 36.41 12.60
N ASP A 24 22.17 37.12 12.69
CA ASP A 24 22.21 38.57 12.90
C ASP A 24 21.85 39.42 11.64
N GLU A 25 21.73 38.85 10.44
CA GLU A 25 21.52 39.63 9.19
C GLU A 25 20.35 39.19 8.31
N SER A 26 19.62 38.15 8.70
CA SER A 26 18.38 37.77 8.04
C SER A 26 17.52 37.02 9.04
N LEU A 27 16.18 37.13 8.94
CA LEU A 27 15.17 36.42 9.75
C LEU A 27 15.22 34.88 9.58
N PHE A 28 16.42 34.32 9.66
CA PHE A 28 16.70 32.91 9.54
C PHE A 28 16.61 32.29 10.92
N ALA A 29 15.37 31.95 11.28
CA ALA A 29 15.05 31.17 12.46
C ALA A 29 15.37 29.70 12.19
N LYS A 30 16.51 29.22 12.72
CA LYS A 30 16.88 27.80 12.71
C LYS A 30 16.35 27.11 13.95
N CYS A 31 15.49 26.12 13.79
CA CYS A 31 15.00 25.35 14.93
C CYS A 31 15.84 24.09 15.18
N THR A 32 16.09 23.77 16.45
CA THR A 32 16.73 22.51 16.86
C THR A 32 15.96 21.26 16.40
N CYS A 33 14.67 21.39 16.07
CA CYS A 33 13.83 20.34 15.46
C CYS A 33 14.36 19.86 14.10
N ARG A 34 15.12 20.71 13.38
CA ARG A 34 15.66 20.49 12.03
C ARG A 34 14.67 20.01 10.95
N LEU A 35 13.37 20.21 11.16
CA LEU A 35 12.33 19.75 10.22
C LEU A 35 12.40 20.49 8.88
N PHE A 36 12.73 21.78 8.92
CA PHE A 36 12.85 22.57 7.71
C PHE A 36 14.05 22.13 6.87
N GLU A 37 15.17 21.83 7.51
CA GLU A 37 16.37 21.31 6.86
C GLU A 37 16.16 19.91 6.29
N SER A 38 15.35 19.09 6.96
CA SER A 38 15.11 17.70 6.55
C SER A 38 14.03 17.57 5.47
N PHE A 39 12.94 18.33 5.57
CA PHE A 39 11.75 18.17 4.74
C PHE A 39 11.34 19.43 3.97
N GLY A 40 11.98 20.57 4.19
CA GLY A 40 11.61 21.85 3.60
C GLY A 40 10.24 22.36 4.07
N ILE A 41 9.85 22.01 5.31
CA ILE A 41 8.58 22.38 5.93
C ILE A 41 8.87 23.04 7.29
N PRO A 42 8.39 24.28 7.55
CA PRO A 42 8.55 24.91 8.85
C PRO A 42 7.94 24.05 9.97
N CYS A 43 8.70 23.74 11.03
CA CYS A 43 8.13 23.03 12.18
C CYS A 43 7.21 23.92 13.00
N ARG A 44 6.38 23.30 13.85
CA ARG A 44 5.50 24.01 14.79
C ARG A 44 6.24 25.09 15.60
N HIS A 45 7.49 24.84 15.99
CA HIS A 45 8.29 25.82 16.74
C HIS A 45 8.54 27.10 15.93
N ILE A 46 8.93 26.94 14.65
CA ILE A 46 9.13 28.07 13.73
C ILE A 46 7.81 28.82 13.51
N ILE A 47 6.70 28.10 13.34
CA ILE A 47 5.36 28.71 13.19
C ILE A 47 4.96 29.48 14.44
N CYS A 48 5.21 28.94 15.64
CA CYS A 48 4.98 29.63 16.91
C CYS A 48 5.82 30.91 16.99
N TYR A 49 7.10 30.87 16.64
CA TYR A 49 7.96 32.06 16.58
C TYR A 49 7.43 33.13 15.63
N LEU A 50 7.05 32.75 14.41
CA LEU A 50 6.50 33.71 13.44
C LEU A 50 5.23 34.35 13.97
N THR A 51 4.32 33.55 14.55
CA THR A 51 3.06 34.03 15.15
C THR A 51 3.32 34.99 16.31
N LEU A 52 4.21 34.62 17.25
CA LEU A 52 4.50 35.41 18.46
C LEU A 52 5.20 36.73 18.12
N ASN A 53 6.02 36.75 17.08
CA ASN A 53 6.68 37.95 16.58
C ASN A 53 5.83 38.71 15.55
N THR A 54 4.54 38.37 15.39
CA THR A 54 3.60 39.03 14.46
C THR A 54 4.05 39.06 13.00
N ILE A 55 4.86 38.08 12.58
CA ILE A 55 5.32 37.94 11.21
C ILE A 55 4.23 37.23 10.39
N SER A 56 3.48 38.01 9.62
CA SER A 56 2.36 37.52 8.80
C SER A 56 2.79 36.93 7.45
N THR A 57 3.98 37.30 6.97
CA THR A 57 4.56 36.80 5.72
C THR A 57 5.66 35.80 6.00
N LEU A 58 5.59 34.61 5.40
CA LEU A 58 6.64 33.60 5.55
C LEU A 58 7.96 34.14 4.96
N PRO A 59 9.05 34.25 5.75
CA PRO A 59 10.35 34.68 5.27
C PRO A 59 10.83 33.86 4.08
N GLU A 60 11.48 34.50 3.12
CA GLU A 60 11.93 33.89 1.87
C GLU A 60 12.86 32.67 2.10
N GLN A 61 13.65 32.74 3.18
CA GLN A 61 14.57 31.71 3.63
C GLN A 61 13.84 30.44 4.11
N LEU A 62 12.57 30.56 4.50
CA LEU A 62 11.69 29.46 4.88
C LEU A 62 10.84 28.95 3.70
N VAL A 63 11.13 29.39 2.46
CA VAL A 63 10.49 28.91 1.23
C VAL A 63 11.47 28.11 0.38
N CYS A 64 11.40 26.78 0.47
CA CYS A 64 12.23 25.88 -0.31
C CYS A 64 11.89 25.92 -1.81
N ASN A 65 12.90 25.73 -2.68
CA ASN A 65 12.76 25.71 -4.15
C ASN A 65 11.68 24.76 -4.68
N ARG A 66 11.38 23.68 -3.96
CA ARG A 66 10.27 22.76 -4.30
C ARG A 66 8.92 23.48 -4.30
N TRP A 67 8.72 24.43 -3.39
CA TRP A 67 7.49 25.19 -3.22
C TRP A 67 7.46 26.48 -4.04
N ARG A 68 8.60 26.90 -4.59
CA ARG A 68 8.65 28.04 -5.49
C ARG A 68 8.05 27.61 -6.82
N ALA A 69 7.12 28.41 -7.32
CA ALA A 69 6.74 28.36 -8.73
C ALA A 69 7.92 28.87 -9.56
N ILE A 70 8.96 28.03 -9.69
CA ILE A 70 10.02 28.27 -10.65
C ILE A 70 9.31 28.21 -12.00
N GLN A 71 9.18 29.36 -12.66
CA GLN A 71 8.87 29.42 -14.07
C GLN A 71 10.01 28.71 -14.79
N LYS A 72 9.95 27.37 -14.86
CA LYS A 72 10.56 26.69 -15.98
C LYS A 72 9.93 27.38 -17.17
N ASN A 73 10.75 27.97 -18.04
CA ASN A 73 10.32 28.30 -19.39
C ASN A 73 9.73 27.01 -19.97
N ARG A 74 8.43 26.77 -19.70
CA ARG A 74 7.60 25.86 -20.44
C ARG A 74 7.77 26.41 -21.84
N PRO A 75 8.30 25.63 -22.80
CA PRO A 75 8.44 26.12 -24.15
C PRO A 75 7.09 26.69 -24.53
N THR A 76 7.01 28.02 -24.53
CA THR A 76 5.86 28.72 -25.05
C THR A 76 5.88 28.32 -26.51
N THR A 77 4.73 27.89 -26.98
CA THR A 77 4.49 27.45 -28.35
C THR A 77 4.70 28.65 -29.28
N SER A 78 5.93 29.12 -29.44
CA SER A 78 6.34 29.93 -30.56
C SER A 78 6.51 28.95 -31.71
N THR A 79 5.52 28.95 -32.58
CA THR A 79 5.63 28.66 -34.00
C THR A 79 7.08 28.54 -34.45
N ASN A 80 7.52 27.32 -34.72
CA ASN A 80 8.03 26.90 -36.03
C ASN A 80 8.52 25.45 -35.94
N THR A 81 8.15 24.70 -36.96
CA THR A 81 8.70 23.40 -37.33
C THR A 81 10.22 23.51 -37.44
N THR A 82 10.94 23.22 -36.37
CA THR A 82 12.39 23.06 -36.42
C THR A 82 12.76 21.82 -35.62
N ASP A 83 13.14 20.77 -36.36
CA ASP A 83 13.92 19.62 -35.93
C ASP A 83 13.50 19.00 -34.59
N TYR A 84 12.36 18.32 -34.60
CA TYR A 84 12.04 17.36 -33.55
C TYR A 84 13.05 16.21 -33.65
N LYS A 85 14.17 16.31 -32.92
CA LYS A 85 14.97 15.13 -32.60
C LYS A 85 14.00 14.15 -31.95
N ASP A 86 13.76 13.01 -32.61
CA ASP A 86 12.87 11.98 -32.09
C ASP A 86 13.45 11.43 -30.79
N THR A 87 13.04 12.04 -29.69
CA THR A 87 13.46 11.69 -28.32
C THR A 87 12.57 10.58 -27.75
N GLY A 88 11.63 10.04 -28.55
CA GLY A 88 10.59 9.11 -28.07
C GLY A 88 9.59 9.74 -27.10
N ASN A 89 9.68 11.06 -26.84
CA ASN A 89 8.78 11.76 -25.93
C ASN A 89 7.58 12.35 -26.68
N LEU A 90 6.41 11.73 -26.53
CA LEU A 90 5.17 12.18 -27.19
C LEU A 90 4.44 13.31 -26.45
N ARG A 91 4.91 13.73 -25.28
CA ARG A 91 4.21 14.69 -24.42
C ARG A 91 4.05 16.09 -25.03
N PRO A 92 5.03 16.67 -25.74
CA PRO A 92 4.86 17.96 -26.41
C PRO A 92 3.76 17.92 -27.48
N LEU A 93 3.74 16.86 -28.30
CA LEU A 93 2.72 16.66 -29.34
C LEU A 93 1.33 16.50 -28.74
N LEU A 94 1.19 15.72 -27.66
CA LEU A 94 -0.08 15.56 -26.96
C LEU A 94 -0.58 16.89 -26.38
N ASN A 95 0.31 17.69 -25.78
CA ASN A 95 -0.06 19.01 -25.26
C ASN A 95 -0.52 19.96 -26.37
N GLN A 96 0.12 19.91 -27.54
CA GLN A 96 -0.30 20.70 -28.70
C GLN A 96 -1.68 20.25 -29.20
N LEU A 97 -1.93 18.94 -29.28
CA LEU A 97 -3.23 18.40 -29.66
C LEU A 97 -4.34 18.88 -28.70
N ILE A 98 -4.08 18.84 -27.39
CA ILE A 98 -5.01 19.33 -26.36
C ILE A 98 -5.28 20.83 -26.55
N SER A 99 -4.22 21.63 -26.79
CA SER A 99 -4.36 23.07 -27.01
C SER A 99 -5.15 23.41 -28.28
N LEU A 100 -5.03 22.62 -29.34
CA LEU A 100 -5.76 22.83 -30.61
C LEU A 100 -7.21 22.37 -30.54
N ALA A 101 -7.49 21.32 -29.76
CA ALA A 101 -8.84 20.88 -29.48
C ALA A 101 -9.61 21.94 -28.68
N GLY A 102 -8.95 22.56 -27.71
CA GLY A 102 -9.56 23.54 -26.81
C GLY A 102 -10.82 22.96 -26.17
N ASP A 103 -11.90 23.75 -26.12
CA ASP A 103 -13.19 23.35 -25.57
C ASP A 103 -14.20 22.90 -26.65
N SER A 104 -13.75 22.73 -27.90
CA SER A 104 -14.63 22.30 -28.98
C SER A 104 -14.91 20.79 -28.89
N GLU A 105 -16.15 20.45 -28.55
CA GLU A 105 -16.60 19.06 -28.41
C GLU A 105 -16.26 18.20 -29.64
N ALA A 106 -16.52 18.73 -30.85
CA ALA A 106 -16.21 18.02 -32.09
C ALA A 106 -14.71 17.71 -32.25
N LYS A 107 -13.83 18.66 -31.91
CA LYS A 107 -12.37 18.47 -31.98
C LYS A 107 -11.88 17.51 -30.90
N ILE A 108 -12.47 17.55 -29.70
CA ILE A 108 -12.17 16.62 -28.61
C ILE A 108 -12.55 15.19 -29.01
N ILE A 109 -13.74 14.98 -29.56
CA ILE A 109 -14.19 13.67 -30.04
C ILE A 109 -13.26 13.14 -31.13
N TYR A 110 -12.87 13.99 -32.08
CA TYR A 110 -11.93 13.63 -33.14
C TYR A 110 -10.54 13.26 -32.58
N ALA A 111 -9.98 14.09 -31.70
CA ALA A 111 -8.69 13.83 -31.06
C ALA A 111 -8.70 12.52 -30.26
N ARG A 112 -9.79 12.27 -29.52
CA ARG A 112 -10.01 11.03 -28.77
C ARG A 112 -10.02 9.81 -29.69
N LYS A 113 -10.72 9.87 -30.83
CA LYS A 113 -10.78 8.78 -31.80
C LYS A 113 -9.40 8.40 -32.34
N ILE A 114 -8.56 9.40 -32.63
CA ILE A 114 -7.17 9.18 -33.09
C ILE A 114 -6.36 8.46 -32.01
N LEU A 115 -6.42 8.95 -30.77
CA LEU A 115 -5.66 8.37 -29.65
C LEU A 115 -6.09 6.94 -29.35
N GLU A 116 -7.40 6.69 -29.28
CA GLU A 116 -7.95 5.35 -29.02
C GLU A 116 -7.59 4.36 -30.14
N GLY A 117 -7.61 4.80 -31.41
CA GLY A 117 -7.17 3.99 -32.54
C GLY A 117 -5.69 3.61 -32.44
N GLY A 118 -4.82 4.58 -32.18
CA GLY A 118 -3.38 4.34 -32.03
C GLY A 118 -3.05 3.42 -30.84
N ILE A 119 -3.73 3.58 -29.71
CA ILE A 119 -3.54 2.72 -28.53
C ILE A 119 -3.93 1.28 -28.85
N LYS A 120 -5.07 1.06 -29.50
CA LYS A 120 -5.53 -0.29 -29.87
C LYS A 120 -4.51 -0.98 -30.80
N SER A 121 -4.07 -0.30 -31.85
CA SER A 121 -3.06 -0.83 -32.77
C SER A 121 -1.74 -1.17 -32.09
N LEU A 122 -1.29 -0.38 -31.11
CA LEU A 122 -0.06 -0.67 -30.36
C LEU A 122 -0.24 -1.78 -29.32
N THR A 123 -1.46 -1.99 -28.83
CA THR A 123 -1.77 -3.00 -27.82
C THR A 123 -1.93 -4.38 -28.45
N ASP A 124 -2.57 -4.47 -29.63
CA ASP A 124 -2.77 -5.74 -30.33
C ASP A 124 -1.44 -6.36 -30.79
N ASN A 125 -0.48 -5.51 -31.15
CA ASN A 125 0.89 -5.90 -31.54
C ASN A 125 1.77 -6.36 -30.35
N GLN A 126 1.29 -6.29 -29.10
CA GLN A 126 2.05 -6.69 -27.90
C GLN A 126 1.73 -8.12 -27.39
N THR A 127 0.90 -8.89 -28.09
CA THR A 127 0.50 -10.26 -27.67
C THR A 127 1.62 -11.30 -27.67
N GLY A 128 2.87 -10.95 -27.98
CA GLY A 128 4.01 -11.88 -28.03
C GLY A 128 5.31 -11.43 -27.36
N SER A 129 5.30 -10.43 -26.46
CA SER A 129 6.52 -10.01 -25.77
C SER A 129 6.31 -9.87 -24.26
N GLU A 130 6.81 -10.84 -23.50
CA GLU A 130 6.93 -10.78 -22.04
C GLU A 130 7.94 -9.69 -21.63
N ASN A 131 7.52 -8.43 -21.72
CA ASN A 131 8.22 -7.35 -21.04
C ASN A 131 7.40 -6.97 -19.82
N ALA A 132 7.93 -7.33 -18.65
CA ALA A 132 7.37 -7.05 -17.35
C ALA A 132 6.82 -5.61 -17.31
N LYS A 133 5.52 -5.49 -17.05
CA LYS A 133 4.83 -4.21 -16.88
C LYS A 133 5.47 -3.50 -15.69
N LEU A 134 6.49 -2.66 -15.94
CA LEU A 134 7.01 -1.75 -14.94
C LEU A 134 6.15 -0.48 -15.00
N PRO A 135 5.26 -0.22 -14.03
CA PRO A 135 4.49 1.01 -14.01
C PRO A 135 5.44 2.18 -13.74
N ARG A 136 5.72 2.99 -14.77
CA ARG A 136 6.46 4.27 -14.64
C ARG A 136 5.54 5.35 -14.05
N SER A 137 5.07 5.13 -12.82
CA SER A 137 4.46 6.16 -11.99
C SER A 137 5.55 6.96 -11.26
N ILE A 138 5.34 8.27 -11.15
CA ILE A 138 6.21 9.27 -10.53
C ILE A 138 6.25 9.19 -8.99
N THR A 139 5.71 8.15 -8.36
CA THR A 139 5.95 7.89 -6.95
C THR A 139 7.39 7.39 -6.76
N ARG A 140 8.34 8.33 -6.67
CA ARG A 140 9.71 8.12 -6.17
C ARG A 140 9.70 7.80 -4.67
N PHE A 141 9.02 6.73 -4.30
CA PHE A 141 9.36 5.97 -3.11
C PHE A 141 10.19 4.81 -3.64
N ASN A 142 11.51 4.94 -3.52
CA ASN A 142 12.42 3.86 -3.86
C ASN A 142 12.41 2.84 -2.72
N ASP A 143 11.26 2.20 -2.50
CA ASP A 143 11.24 0.95 -1.78
C ASP A 143 11.71 -0.09 -2.80
N SER A 144 13.02 -0.29 -2.85
CA SER A 144 13.52 -1.59 -3.27
C SER A 144 12.91 -2.57 -2.29
N ILE A 145 11.79 -3.21 -2.64
CA ILE A 145 11.15 -4.23 -1.81
C ILE A 145 12.22 -5.32 -1.62
N PRO A 146 12.90 -5.41 -0.46
CA PRO A 146 13.85 -6.47 -0.24
C PRO A 146 13.02 -7.67 0.17
N LYS A 147 12.67 -8.50 -0.81
CA LYS A 147 11.74 -9.63 -0.73
C LYS A 147 10.30 -9.24 -0.38
N VAL A 148 9.37 -10.01 -0.95
CA VAL A 148 8.00 -10.08 -0.48
C VAL A 148 8.07 -10.43 1.01
N ILE A 149 7.82 -9.46 1.88
CA ILE A 149 7.60 -9.73 3.30
C ILE A 149 6.22 -10.35 3.33
N ASP A 150 6.13 -11.63 3.71
CA ASP A 150 4.87 -12.25 4.05
C ASP A 150 4.38 -11.59 5.35
N VAL A 151 3.63 -10.50 5.22
CA VAL A 151 3.00 -9.81 6.34
C VAL A 151 1.82 -10.66 6.79
N GLY A 152 2.11 -11.72 7.53
CA GLY A 152 1.10 -12.47 8.27
C GLY A 152 0.41 -11.58 9.30
N ASN A 153 -0.77 -12.01 9.76
CA ASN A 153 -1.47 -11.33 10.85
C ASN A 153 -0.52 -11.10 12.05
N PRO A 154 -0.57 -9.92 12.68
CA PRO A 154 0.27 -9.63 13.85
C PRO A 154 0.03 -10.69 14.93
N GLU A 155 1.10 -11.07 15.62
CA GLU A 155 1.01 -12.05 16.71
C GLU A 155 0.02 -11.56 17.76
N VAL A 156 -1.00 -12.38 18.05
CA VAL A 156 -2.06 -12.01 19.00
C VAL A 156 -1.45 -11.88 20.39
N ALA A 157 -1.34 -10.64 20.88
CA ALA A 157 -0.86 -10.37 22.22
C ALA A 157 -1.76 -11.07 23.26
N ARG A 158 -1.18 -11.94 24.07
CA ARG A 158 -1.91 -12.65 25.13
C ARG A 158 -2.25 -11.67 26.25
N THR A 159 -3.52 -11.39 26.44
CA THR A 159 -4.00 -10.61 27.58
C THR A 159 -4.27 -11.50 28.78
N LYS A 160 -4.24 -10.91 29.98
CA LYS A 160 -4.55 -11.61 31.25
C LYS A 160 -6.01 -12.11 31.18
N GLY A 161 -6.19 -13.44 31.10
CA GLY A 161 -7.49 -14.09 30.92
C GLY A 161 -7.66 -14.86 29.62
N CYS A 162 -6.72 -14.75 28.65
CA CYS A 162 -6.67 -15.65 27.51
C CYS A 162 -6.34 -17.07 27.98
N GLY A 163 -7.36 -17.92 28.05
CA GLY A 163 -7.26 -19.32 28.48
C GLY A 163 -6.03 -19.99 27.90
N ASN A 164 -5.23 -20.62 28.77
CA ASN A 164 -4.07 -21.38 28.32
C ASN A 164 -4.54 -22.43 27.31
N GLY A 165 -3.80 -22.60 26.21
CA GLY A 165 -3.84 -23.81 25.37
C GLY A 165 -3.43 -25.09 26.12
N GLY A 166 -3.56 -25.08 27.45
CA GLY A 166 -3.31 -26.16 28.40
C GLY A 166 -4.55 -27.04 28.60
N ARG A 167 -5.36 -27.25 27.56
CA ARG A 167 -5.98 -28.58 27.43
C ARG A 167 -4.97 -29.40 26.63
N PRO A 168 -4.27 -30.37 27.25
CA PRO A 168 -3.43 -31.29 26.51
C PRO A 168 -4.24 -31.84 25.34
N SER A 169 -3.61 -31.95 24.16
CA SER A 169 -4.22 -32.61 23.00
C SER A 169 -4.91 -33.90 23.46
N LYS A 170 -6.13 -34.18 22.98
CA LYS A 170 -6.95 -35.37 23.30
C LYS A 170 -6.22 -36.72 23.07
N LYS A 171 -4.95 -36.69 22.67
CA LYS A 171 -4.02 -37.80 22.46
C LYS A 171 -3.23 -38.24 23.71
N SER A 172 -3.33 -37.57 24.87
CA SER A 172 -2.70 -38.10 26.09
C SER A 172 -3.55 -39.24 26.67
N ASP A 173 -3.02 -40.47 26.71
CA ASP A 173 -3.72 -41.68 27.19
C ASP A 173 -4.34 -41.55 28.58
N ARG A 174 -3.80 -40.65 29.42
CA ARG A 174 -4.29 -40.39 30.78
C ARG A 174 -5.69 -39.75 30.82
N PHE A 175 -6.17 -39.13 29.73
CA PHE A 175 -7.45 -38.42 29.67
C PHE A 175 -8.41 -38.99 28.61
N ILE A 176 -8.31 -40.29 28.29
CA ILE A 176 -9.27 -40.98 27.44
C ILE A 176 -10.54 -41.27 28.25
N SER A 177 -11.69 -40.74 27.82
CA SER A 177 -12.98 -41.02 28.47
C SER A 177 -13.35 -42.51 28.37
N LYS A 178 -13.99 -43.10 29.38
CA LYS A 178 -14.50 -44.49 29.33
C LYS A 178 -15.38 -44.78 28.11
N ARG A 179 -16.02 -43.75 27.54
CA ARG A 179 -16.81 -43.82 26.28
C ARG A 179 -15.96 -44.13 25.04
N MET A 180 -14.68 -43.74 25.03
CA MET A 180 -13.73 -44.05 23.94
C MET A 180 -13.07 -45.43 24.09
N LEU A 181 -12.89 -45.94 25.32
CA LEU A 181 -12.41 -47.31 25.55
C LEU A 181 -13.46 -48.37 25.17
N ASN A 182 -14.74 -48.05 25.31
CA ASN A 182 -15.82 -48.86 24.77
C ASN A 182 -16.04 -48.53 23.28
N VAL A 183 -15.13 -48.97 22.41
CA VAL A 183 -15.44 -49.11 20.99
C VAL A 183 -16.60 -50.12 20.91
N PRO A 184 -17.77 -49.78 20.33
CA PRO A 184 -18.83 -50.75 20.13
C PRO A 184 -18.26 -51.89 19.27
N LYS A 185 -18.14 -53.10 19.82
CA LYS A 185 -17.75 -54.26 19.01
C LYS A 185 -18.74 -54.34 17.85
N GLN A 186 -18.24 -54.22 16.62
CA GLN A 186 -19.03 -54.40 15.40
C GLN A 186 -19.75 -55.74 15.52
N ARG A 187 -21.09 -55.72 15.41
CA ARG A 187 -21.90 -56.93 15.46
C ARG A 187 -21.47 -57.85 14.31
N SER A 188 -21.31 -59.14 14.61
CA SER A 188 -21.11 -60.18 13.60
C SER A 188 -22.45 -60.59 13.02
N CYS A 189 -22.50 -60.78 11.70
CA CYS A 189 -23.66 -61.30 11.00
C CYS A 189 -24.04 -62.69 11.54
N SER A 190 -25.31 -62.93 11.84
CA SER A 190 -25.78 -64.22 12.37
C SER A 190 -25.87 -65.34 11.33
N GLN A 191 -25.69 -65.06 10.03
CA GLN A 191 -25.67 -66.08 8.99
C GLN A 191 -24.25 -66.53 8.63
N CYS A 192 -23.32 -65.60 8.42
CA CYS A 192 -21.96 -65.92 7.99
C CYS A 192 -20.89 -65.68 9.07
N GLY A 193 -21.25 -65.12 10.23
CA GLY A 193 -20.32 -64.84 11.34
C GLY A 193 -19.36 -63.66 11.12
N MET A 194 -19.28 -63.10 9.90
CA MET A 194 -18.36 -61.99 9.62
C MET A 194 -18.84 -60.66 10.22
N LYS A 195 -17.91 -59.82 10.68
CA LYS A 195 -18.19 -58.49 11.26
C LYS A 195 -18.29 -57.42 10.17
N GLY A 196 -19.10 -56.39 10.41
CA GLY A 196 -19.24 -55.22 9.52
C GLY A 196 -20.53 -55.18 8.71
N HIS A 197 -21.42 -56.18 8.84
CA HIS A 197 -22.76 -56.19 8.27
C HIS A 197 -23.72 -57.05 9.13
N ASP A 198 -25.03 -56.95 8.89
CA ASP A 198 -26.08 -57.75 9.55
C ASP A 198 -26.62 -58.83 8.58
N LYS A 199 -27.35 -59.84 9.07
CA LYS A 199 -28.06 -60.87 8.29
C LYS A 199 -28.80 -60.25 7.11
N ARG A 200 -29.42 -59.07 7.27
CA ARG A 200 -30.17 -58.40 6.19
C ARG A 200 -29.29 -57.94 5.02
N SER A 201 -28.03 -57.61 5.26
CA SER A 201 -27.06 -57.15 4.26
C SER A 201 -25.93 -58.16 4.03
N CYS A 202 -26.15 -59.43 4.39
CA CYS A 202 -25.15 -60.48 4.24
C CYS A 202 -24.92 -60.79 2.75
N PRO A 203 -23.69 -60.64 2.22
CA PRO A 203 -23.38 -60.93 0.82
C PRO A 203 -23.49 -62.43 0.50
N THR A 204 -23.45 -63.30 1.51
CA THR A 204 -23.61 -64.75 1.37
C THR A 204 -25.07 -65.23 1.49
N LYS A 205 -26.04 -64.30 1.56
CA LYS A 205 -27.47 -64.63 1.71
C LYS A 205 -27.97 -65.62 0.67
N ASP A 206 -27.52 -65.50 -0.57
CA ASP A 206 -28.04 -66.30 -1.68
C ASP A 206 -27.38 -67.68 -1.80
N GLN A 207 -26.31 -67.97 -1.02
CA GLN A 207 -25.60 -69.27 -1.06
C GLN A 207 -26.06 -70.25 0.03
N PHE A 208 -26.87 -69.81 1.00
CA PHE A 208 -27.42 -70.68 2.06
C PHE A 208 -28.95 -70.87 1.97
N SER A 209 -29.60 -70.34 0.92
CA SER A 209 -31.02 -70.57 0.63
C SER A 209 -31.27 -71.81 -0.25
N GLN A 210 -30.31 -72.73 -0.34
CA GLN A 210 -30.46 -74.00 -1.09
C GLN A 210 -29.96 -75.23 -0.32
N GLN A 211 -30.10 -75.25 1.01
CA GLN A 211 -30.09 -76.46 1.84
C GLN A 211 -31.05 -76.25 3.02
N GLU A 212 -32.33 -76.53 2.78
CA GLU A 212 -33.28 -76.91 3.84
C GLU A 212 -33.00 -78.35 4.30
#